data_AF-A0A7S2QUP0-F1
#
_entry.id   AF-A0A7S2QUP0-F1
#
_cell.length_a   1.000
_cell.length_b   1.000
_cell.length_c   1.000
_cell.angle_alpha   90.00
_cell.angle_beta   90.00
_cell.angle_gamma   90.00
#
_symmetry.space_group_name_H-M   'P 1'
#
loop_
_entity.id
_entity.type
_entity.pdbx_description
1 polymer ?
#
loop_
_entity_poly.entity_id
_entity_poly.type
_entity_poly.pdbx_seq_one_letter_code
_entity_poly.pdbx_strand_id
1 'polypeptide(L)'
;MAKQGQLQVTLMHATDLKDVEFLGRQDPYCVLAVGDKNFRSKTHTDGGKNPTWNESFEFPTVTSEHYLKLEFFDENMVLRDVPIGGCKIPLNQVAVSGTEEVCVPVVTRKGKHRGDVYLRLVFKAGNKTEAAAKATSKPGTWILPTYANTDCWKDYEPGAILGKGTFGTTYLATRKGTPEKYAVKVISKRKLSTPEEVEDVRREVQIMHHLAGHPNVVCLKNVYEDKSNVCLVMEVCSGGELFDSIVKRGHYTEKDASSLIRTIVGVVAHCHNMGVIHRDLKPENFLLSDKSPGAQLKATDFGLSSFFQEGQVFTDIVGSAYYVAPEVLRRAYGKEADIWSCGVILYILLCGYPPFHGDNEKKIFEAVISKAIDFTTDPWPKISEPAKDCVRRMLVRDPKRRATAQQILQHDWMRENGVATDNELEMEVLTRMKRFSAMNRLKKEALKIIATSLPMDEISGMKEIFKDMDKDKSGSITVEEFAQALRRKGNSLPEQEVQRLIAEADMDGSGTIDYEEFLAATINHSKLQREEHLKAAFEHFDIDKDGHITHAELMESLKKLGITDEGIQDIIKEVDKDNSGTIEYNEFCAMMRNL
;
A
#
# COMPACT_ATOMS: atom_id res chain seq x y z
N MET A 1 11.98 22.78 -37.62
CA MET A 1 12.83 22.25 -36.53
C MET A 1 12.31 22.81 -35.22
N ALA A 2 12.03 21.97 -34.22
CA ALA A 2 11.59 22.44 -32.91
C ALA A 2 12.68 23.33 -32.28
N LYS A 3 12.31 24.53 -31.82
CA LYS A 3 13.25 25.41 -31.11
C LYS A 3 13.41 24.88 -29.69
N GLN A 4 14.65 24.62 -29.28
CA GLN A 4 14.99 24.22 -27.92
C GLN A 4 15.59 25.42 -27.17
N GLY A 5 15.21 25.57 -25.90
CA GLY A 5 15.66 26.70 -25.08
C GLY A 5 15.23 26.56 -23.62
N GLN A 6 15.48 27.62 -22.87
CA GLN A 6 15.03 27.79 -21.49
C GLN A 6 13.73 28.59 -21.47
N LEU A 7 12.75 28.15 -20.69
CA LEU A 7 11.52 28.88 -20.42
C LEU A 7 11.49 29.29 -18.96
N GLN A 8 11.32 30.59 -18.71
CA GLN A 8 10.99 31.11 -17.40
C GLN A 8 9.50 31.46 -17.38
N VAL A 9 8.78 30.91 -16.41
CA VAL A 9 7.34 31.13 -16.21
C VAL A 9 7.17 31.89 -14.92
N THR A 10 6.57 33.08 -14.97
CA THR A 10 6.17 33.81 -13.77
C THR A 10 4.66 33.71 -13.60
N LEU A 11 4.22 33.02 -12.55
CA LEU A 11 2.84 32.96 -12.11
C LEU A 11 2.53 34.25 -11.36
N MET A 12 1.78 35.16 -11.99
CA MET A 12 1.53 36.49 -11.42
C MET A 12 0.35 36.44 -10.44
N HIS A 13 -0.85 36.28 -10.97
CA HIS A 13 -2.10 36.23 -10.20
C HIS A 13 -3.18 35.49 -10.98
N ALA A 14 -4.27 35.14 -10.32
CA ALA A 14 -5.49 34.68 -10.95
C ALA A 14 -6.68 35.54 -10.51
N THR A 15 -7.75 35.55 -11.29
CA THR A 15 -8.99 36.28 -11.01
C THR A 15 -10.22 35.38 -11.10
N ASP A 16 -11.16 35.58 -10.19
CA ASP A 16 -12.42 34.83 -10.06
C ASP A 16 -12.26 33.29 -10.07
N LEU A 17 -11.20 32.78 -9.43
CA LEU A 17 -11.04 31.35 -9.18
C LEU A 17 -12.23 30.82 -8.40
N LYS A 18 -12.98 29.91 -9.02
CA LYS A 18 -14.23 29.44 -8.44
C LYS A 18 -13.98 28.60 -7.20
N ASP A 19 -14.65 28.98 -6.12
CA ASP A 19 -14.63 28.26 -4.85
C ASP A 19 -15.07 26.79 -5.02
N VAL A 20 -14.33 25.90 -4.38
CA VAL A 20 -14.55 24.45 -4.38
C VAL A 20 -14.76 23.90 -2.97
N GLU A 21 -14.61 24.73 -1.93
CA GLU A 21 -14.92 24.37 -0.55
C GLU A 21 -16.41 24.57 -0.23
N PHE A 22 -16.95 23.67 0.60
CA PHE A 22 -18.31 23.78 1.15
C PHE A 22 -18.31 24.43 2.56
N LEU A 23 -17.18 24.37 3.26
CA LEU A 23 -16.92 25.02 4.55
C LEU A 23 -15.41 25.29 4.68
N GLY A 24 -15.00 26.56 4.76
CA GLY A 24 -13.59 26.94 4.89
C GLY A 24 -13.25 28.24 4.17
N ARG A 25 -11.95 28.56 4.10
CA ARG A 25 -11.41 29.67 3.30
C ARG A 25 -10.60 29.07 2.17
N GLN A 26 -10.86 29.48 0.94
CA GLN A 26 -10.11 29.05 -0.25
C GLN A 26 -8.65 29.50 -0.17
N ASP A 27 -7.74 28.52 -0.16
CA ASP A 27 -6.29 28.62 -0.04
C ASP A 27 -5.63 27.99 -1.31
N PRO A 28 -5.63 28.71 -2.45
CA PRO A 28 -5.25 28.12 -3.72
C PRO A 28 -3.73 28.03 -3.91
N TYR A 29 -3.28 26.95 -4.55
CA TYR A 29 -1.93 26.81 -5.11
C TYR A 29 -1.98 26.24 -6.53
N CYS A 30 -0.88 26.36 -7.27
CA CYS A 30 -0.76 25.91 -8.64
C CYS A 30 0.39 24.92 -8.83
N VAL A 31 0.15 23.86 -9.60
CA VAL A 31 1.18 22.96 -10.12
C VAL A 31 1.42 23.29 -11.59
N LEU A 32 2.64 23.69 -11.92
CA LEU A 32 3.09 24.03 -13.28
C LEU A 32 3.91 22.87 -13.83
N ALA A 33 3.62 22.41 -15.04
CA ALA A 33 4.37 21.32 -15.66
C ALA A 33 4.69 21.57 -17.14
N VAL A 34 5.92 21.27 -17.55
CA VAL A 34 6.38 21.28 -18.95
C VAL A 34 7.21 20.03 -19.19
N GLY A 35 6.75 19.14 -20.07
CA GLY A 35 7.37 17.82 -20.24
C GLY A 35 7.35 17.02 -18.94
N ASP A 36 8.51 16.54 -18.51
CA ASP A 36 8.68 15.73 -17.29
C ASP A 36 8.97 16.58 -16.03
N LYS A 37 9.12 17.90 -16.17
CA LYS A 37 9.38 18.80 -15.03
C LYS A 37 8.09 19.40 -14.53
N ASN A 38 7.92 19.40 -13.21
CA ASN A 38 6.83 20.10 -12.52
C ASN A 38 7.37 20.96 -11.37
N PHE A 39 6.62 22.00 -11.01
CA PHE A 39 6.85 22.84 -9.84
C PHE A 39 5.51 23.11 -9.15
N ARG A 40 5.53 23.26 -7.83
CA ARG A 40 4.39 23.68 -7.02
C ARG A 40 4.63 25.12 -6.56
N SER A 41 3.66 26.01 -6.75
CA SER A 41 3.69 27.36 -6.18
C SER A 41 3.44 27.32 -4.68
N LYS A 42 3.76 28.42 -3.99
CA LYS A 42 3.28 28.62 -2.62
C LYS A 42 1.74 28.63 -2.58
N THR A 43 1.19 28.18 -1.47
CA THR A 43 -0.24 28.35 -1.15
C THR A 43 -0.50 29.80 -0.79
N HIS A 44 -1.55 30.37 -1.35
CA HIS A 44 -1.97 31.74 -1.02
C HIS A 44 -2.95 31.73 0.15
N THR A 45 -2.47 32.04 1.35
CA THR A 45 -3.26 31.93 2.60
C THR A 45 -4.06 33.19 2.98
N ASP A 46 -3.91 34.30 2.24
CA ASP A 46 -4.63 35.57 2.51
C ASP A 46 -6.00 35.66 1.82
N GLY A 47 -6.49 34.53 1.25
CA GLY A 47 -7.91 34.28 1.06
C GLY A 47 -8.57 34.94 -0.16
N GLY A 48 -9.00 34.08 -1.08
CA GLY A 48 -10.11 34.38 -1.98
C GLY A 48 -9.85 34.05 -3.44
N LYS A 49 -10.87 34.30 -4.25
CA LYS A 49 -10.91 33.96 -5.68
C LYS A 49 -9.86 34.69 -6.54
N ASN A 50 -9.05 35.58 -5.96
CA ASN A 50 -8.11 36.43 -6.68
C ASN A 50 -6.67 36.34 -6.12
N PRO A 51 -6.06 35.16 -6.08
CA PRO A 51 -4.72 34.99 -5.50
C PRO A 51 -3.63 35.67 -6.34
N THR A 52 -2.65 36.26 -5.65
CA THR A 52 -1.43 36.83 -6.25
C THR A 52 -0.18 36.10 -5.74
N TRP A 53 0.59 35.47 -6.63
CA TRP A 53 1.80 34.72 -6.29
C TRP A 53 3.09 35.49 -6.62
N ASN A 54 3.16 36.10 -7.81
CA ASN A 54 4.38 36.70 -8.38
C ASN A 54 5.63 35.78 -8.26
N GLU A 55 5.43 34.49 -8.48
CA GLU A 55 6.46 33.46 -8.32
C GLU A 55 7.01 33.01 -9.67
N SER A 56 8.33 32.89 -9.80
CA SER A 56 8.99 32.50 -11.05
C SER A 56 9.58 31.09 -10.99
N PHE A 57 9.37 30.33 -12.06
CA PHE A 57 9.82 28.95 -12.22
C PHE A 57 10.64 28.82 -13.50
N GLU A 58 11.75 28.10 -13.43
CA GLU A 58 12.65 27.91 -14.58
C GLU A 58 12.62 26.49 -15.11
N PHE A 59 12.34 26.37 -16.41
CA PHE A 59 12.38 25.13 -17.17
C PHE A 59 13.60 25.20 -18.11
N PRO A 60 14.75 24.60 -17.73
CA PRO A 60 16.02 24.79 -18.45
C PRO A 60 16.06 24.14 -19.84
N THR A 61 15.21 23.12 -20.08
CA THR A 61 15.20 22.37 -21.33
C THR A 61 13.78 22.16 -21.81
N VAL A 62 13.28 23.10 -22.62
CA VAL A 62 11.95 23.00 -23.25
C VAL A 62 12.09 23.04 -24.77
N THR A 63 11.15 22.41 -25.46
CA THR A 63 11.02 22.52 -26.93
C THR A 63 9.70 23.20 -27.28
N SER A 64 9.65 23.84 -28.45
CA SER A 64 8.43 24.46 -29.00
C SER A 64 7.25 23.50 -29.19
N GLU A 65 7.45 22.18 -29.05
CA GLU A 65 6.40 21.15 -29.14
C GLU A 65 5.73 20.84 -27.79
N HIS A 66 6.28 21.35 -26.68
CA HIS A 66 5.70 21.16 -25.35
C HIS A 66 4.52 22.08 -25.09
N TYR A 67 3.74 21.70 -24.07
CA TYR A 67 2.72 22.55 -23.45
C TYR A 67 3.15 22.90 -22.04
N LEU A 68 2.93 24.15 -21.64
CA LEU A 68 2.86 24.52 -20.23
C LEU A 68 1.48 24.15 -19.72
N LYS A 69 1.42 23.21 -18.79
CA LYS A 69 0.21 22.80 -18.08
C LYS A 69 0.19 23.49 -16.72
N LEU A 70 -0.94 24.08 -16.35
CA LEU A 70 -1.18 24.59 -15.01
C LEU A 70 -2.40 23.89 -14.43
N GLU A 71 -2.27 23.37 -13.21
CA GLU A 71 -3.37 22.78 -12.45
C GLU A 71 -3.50 23.49 -11.11
N PHE A 72 -4.68 24.02 -10.81
CA PHE A 72 -4.98 24.76 -9.59
C PHE A 72 -5.72 23.86 -8.62
N PHE A 73 -5.30 23.92 -7.36
CA PHE A 73 -5.85 23.15 -6.26
C PHE A 73 -6.14 24.08 -5.10
N ASP A 74 -7.12 23.67 -4.30
CA ASP A 74 -7.37 24.24 -3.00
C ASP A 74 -6.71 23.34 -1.95
N GLU A 75 -5.81 23.90 -1.13
CA GLU A 75 -5.10 23.14 -0.10
C GLU A 75 -6.05 22.84 1.06
N ASN A 76 -6.43 21.57 1.22
CA ASN A 76 -7.31 21.15 2.29
C ASN A 76 -6.51 20.43 3.38
N MET A 77 -6.55 20.92 4.62
CA MET A 77 -5.74 20.37 5.72
C MET A 77 -6.13 18.94 6.16
N VAL A 78 -7.28 18.41 5.72
CA VAL A 78 -7.84 17.14 6.23
C VAL A 78 -8.14 16.10 5.14
N LEU A 79 -8.27 16.49 3.87
CA LEU A 79 -8.61 15.62 2.73
C LEU A 79 -7.65 15.85 1.55
N ARG A 80 -7.75 15.01 0.50
CA ARG A 80 -7.00 15.19 -0.75
C ARG A 80 -7.30 16.57 -1.37
N ASP A 81 -6.25 17.29 -1.77
CA ASP A 81 -6.33 18.62 -2.39
C ASP A 81 -7.42 18.66 -3.48
N VAL A 82 -8.33 19.63 -3.39
CA VAL A 82 -9.51 19.68 -4.26
C VAL A 82 -9.14 20.40 -5.56
N PRO A 83 -9.28 19.77 -6.74
CA PRO A 83 -8.93 20.41 -7.99
C PRO A 83 -9.94 21.51 -8.34
N ILE A 84 -9.45 22.74 -8.51
CA ILE A 84 -10.23 23.91 -8.94
C ILE A 84 -10.44 23.86 -10.46
N GLY A 85 -9.36 23.60 -11.20
CA GLY A 85 -9.33 23.55 -12.66
C GLY A 85 -7.91 23.65 -13.19
N GLY A 86 -7.75 23.71 -14.51
CA GLY A 86 -6.43 23.87 -15.12
C GLY A 86 -6.50 24.47 -16.51
N CYS A 87 -5.33 24.75 -17.08
CA CYS A 87 -5.19 25.22 -18.45
C CYS A 87 -3.91 24.66 -19.10
N LYS A 88 -3.85 24.74 -20.42
CA LYS A 88 -2.70 24.29 -21.22
C LYS A 88 -2.34 25.36 -22.24
N ILE A 89 -1.07 25.71 -22.31
CA ILE A 89 -0.55 26.76 -23.18
C ILE A 89 0.48 26.12 -24.13
N PRO A 90 0.24 26.12 -25.45
CA PRO A 90 1.21 25.61 -26.41
C PRO A 90 2.43 26.56 -26.49
N LEU A 91 3.64 26.02 -26.37
CA LEU A 91 4.87 26.84 -26.33
C LEU A 91 5.40 27.23 -27.72
N ASN A 92 4.76 26.78 -28.80
CA ASN A 92 5.16 27.10 -30.16
C ASN A 92 5.07 28.60 -30.48
N GLN A 93 4.09 29.30 -29.91
CA GLN A 93 3.88 30.74 -30.11
C GLN A 93 4.83 31.57 -29.23
N VAL A 94 5.01 31.16 -27.97
CA VAL A 94 5.91 31.79 -26.99
C VAL A 94 7.38 31.75 -27.42
N ALA A 95 7.80 30.67 -28.08
CA ALA A 95 9.19 30.50 -28.57
C ALA A 95 9.56 31.42 -29.76
N VAL A 96 8.62 32.23 -30.27
CA VAL A 96 8.84 33.18 -31.38
C VAL A 96 8.95 34.62 -30.88
N SER A 97 8.19 35.02 -29.86
CA SER A 97 8.10 36.39 -29.32
C SER A 97 9.21 36.74 -28.32
N GLY A 98 9.81 35.75 -27.64
CA GLY A 98 10.89 35.91 -26.67
C GLY A 98 10.40 36.30 -25.26
N THR A 99 9.38 37.15 -25.16
CA THR A 99 8.63 37.40 -23.90
C THR A 99 7.17 37.68 -24.22
N GLU A 100 6.27 37.08 -23.45
CA GLU A 100 4.82 37.19 -23.64
C GLU A 100 4.10 37.21 -22.29
N GLU A 101 3.19 38.17 -22.11
CA GLU A 101 2.22 38.13 -21.01
C GLU A 101 0.91 37.56 -21.54
N VAL A 102 0.41 36.51 -20.88
CA VAL A 102 -0.75 35.75 -21.33
C VAL A 102 -1.81 35.68 -20.23
N CYS A 103 -3.07 35.85 -20.64
CA CYS A 103 -4.24 35.61 -19.81
C CYS A 103 -4.96 34.37 -20.36
N VAL A 104 -5.13 33.34 -19.54
CA VAL A 104 -5.67 32.05 -19.97
C VAL A 104 -6.80 31.60 -19.03
N PRO A 105 -7.94 31.13 -19.57
CA PRO A 105 -9.03 30.65 -18.74
C PRO A 105 -8.66 29.34 -18.04
N VAL A 106 -8.94 29.27 -16.74
CA VAL A 106 -8.89 28.06 -15.94
C VAL A 106 -10.21 27.32 -16.13
N VAL A 107 -10.14 26.05 -16.54
CA VAL A 107 -11.33 25.25 -16.84
C VAL A 107 -11.31 23.90 -16.12
N THR A 108 -12.49 23.32 -15.88
CA THR A 108 -12.58 21.94 -15.40
C THR A 108 -12.27 20.94 -16.53
N ARG A 109 -12.10 19.66 -16.19
CA ARG A 109 -12.01 18.58 -17.19
C ARG A 109 -13.20 18.50 -18.16
N LYS A 110 -14.36 19.03 -17.77
CA LYS A 110 -15.58 19.13 -18.61
C LYS A 110 -15.70 20.47 -19.34
N GLY A 111 -14.64 21.30 -19.34
CA GLY A 111 -14.59 22.58 -20.06
C GLY A 111 -15.33 23.74 -19.40
N LYS A 112 -15.77 23.61 -18.14
CA LYS A 112 -16.47 24.70 -17.44
C LYS A 112 -15.45 25.73 -16.95
N HIS A 113 -15.67 27.01 -17.26
CA HIS A 113 -14.84 28.13 -16.78
C HIS A 113 -14.86 28.25 -15.25
N ARG A 114 -13.69 28.53 -14.68
CA ARG A 114 -13.39 28.54 -13.25
C ARG A 114 -12.53 29.72 -12.82
N GLY A 115 -12.40 30.76 -13.65
CA GLY A 115 -11.52 31.92 -13.44
C GLY A 115 -10.45 32.04 -14.52
N ASP A 116 -9.60 33.04 -14.41
CA ASP A 116 -8.55 33.35 -15.39
C ASP A 116 -7.19 33.49 -14.68
N VAL A 117 -6.11 32.99 -15.30
CA VAL A 117 -4.75 33.12 -14.79
C VAL A 117 -3.90 34.02 -15.68
N TYR A 118 -3.10 34.87 -15.05
CA TYR A 118 -2.15 35.77 -15.69
C TYR A 118 -0.72 35.28 -15.47
N LEU A 119 0.01 35.10 -16.57
CA LEU A 119 1.38 34.60 -16.58
C LEU A 119 2.28 35.52 -17.40
N ARG A 120 3.55 35.61 -17.02
CA ARG A 120 4.61 36.12 -17.89
C ARG A 120 5.54 34.97 -18.28
N LEU A 121 5.71 34.77 -19.59
CA LEU A 121 6.52 33.71 -20.16
C LEU A 121 7.72 34.34 -20.88
N VAL A 122 8.93 33.90 -20.54
CA VAL A 122 10.17 34.35 -21.18
C VAL A 122 10.89 33.14 -21.75
N PHE A 123 11.06 33.10 -23.07
CA PHE A 123 11.77 32.01 -23.76
C PHE A 123 13.12 32.48 -24.27
N LYS A 124 14.19 31.83 -23.83
CA LYS A 124 15.57 32.07 -24.27
C LYS A 124 16.04 30.90 -25.14
N ALA A 125 16.30 31.15 -26.42
CA ALA A 125 16.82 30.12 -27.33
C ALA A 125 18.22 29.67 -26.90
N GLY A 126 18.49 28.36 -26.91
CA GLY A 126 19.80 27.81 -26.57
C GLY A 126 20.80 27.91 -27.73
N ASN A 127 22.03 28.36 -27.47
CA ASN A 127 23.14 28.21 -28.40
C ASN A 127 23.61 26.75 -28.42
N LYS A 128 23.82 26.18 -29.61
CA LYS A 128 24.31 24.81 -29.78
C LYS A 128 25.73 24.67 -29.23
N THR A 129 25.86 24.21 -27.99
CA THR A 129 27.01 23.45 -27.48
C THR A 129 26.62 22.79 -26.15
N GLU A 130 27.04 21.54 -26.00
CA GLU A 130 26.89 20.65 -24.83
C GLU A 130 25.54 19.94 -24.66
N ALA A 131 25.49 18.77 -25.29
CA ALA A 131 24.49 17.74 -25.07
C ALA A 131 24.70 17.07 -23.71
N ALA A 132 23.82 17.35 -22.75
CA ALA A 132 23.56 16.46 -21.62
C ALA A 132 22.50 15.44 -22.02
N ALA A 133 22.82 14.16 -21.81
CA ALA A 133 22.06 13.01 -22.22
C ALA A 133 20.61 13.02 -21.69
N LYS A 134 19.67 12.74 -22.60
CA LYS A 134 18.24 12.58 -22.32
C LYS A 134 17.98 11.28 -21.55
N ALA A 135 17.28 11.40 -20.42
CA ALA A 135 16.53 10.33 -19.79
C ALA A 135 15.27 10.07 -20.63
N THR A 136 15.37 9.09 -21.52
CA THR A 136 14.24 8.26 -21.96
C THR A 136 14.64 6.86 -21.54
N SER A 137 13.86 6.21 -20.66
CA SER A 137 14.12 4.83 -20.24
C SER A 137 14.13 3.92 -21.46
N LYS A 138 15.33 3.64 -21.97
CA LYS A 138 15.57 2.55 -22.90
C LYS A 138 15.26 1.24 -22.16
N PRO A 139 14.68 0.23 -22.81
CA PRO A 139 14.75 -1.13 -22.30
C PRO A 139 16.23 -1.50 -22.23
N GLY A 140 16.77 -1.63 -21.01
CA GLY A 140 18.19 -1.93 -20.79
C GLY A 140 18.92 -1.13 -19.71
N THR A 141 18.24 -0.31 -18.90
CA THR A 141 18.85 0.22 -17.66
C THR A 141 18.53 -0.71 -16.51
N TRP A 142 19.56 -1.29 -15.91
CA TRP A 142 19.47 -2.15 -14.74
C TRP A 142 19.18 -1.28 -13.50
N ILE A 143 18.18 -1.68 -12.72
CA ILE A 143 17.82 -1.09 -11.42
C ILE A 143 18.99 -1.30 -10.46
N LEU A 144 19.58 -2.49 -10.43
CA LEU A 144 20.68 -2.89 -9.57
C LEU A 144 21.84 -3.41 -10.43
N PRO A 145 22.68 -2.53 -11.01
CA PRO A 145 23.74 -2.90 -11.94
C PRO A 145 24.67 -4.04 -11.46
N THR A 146 24.88 -4.16 -10.14
CA THR A 146 25.68 -5.24 -9.52
C THR A 146 25.11 -6.64 -9.73
N TYR A 147 23.78 -6.77 -9.86
CA TYR A 147 23.09 -8.05 -10.04
C TYR A 147 22.51 -8.22 -11.45
N ALA A 148 22.85 -7.30 -12.36
CA ALA A 148 22.37 -7.27 -13.72
C ALA A 148 22.67 -8.55 -14.50
N ASN A 149 21.76 -8.88 -15.43
CA ASN A 149 21.88 -10.01 -16.35
C ASN A 149 22.03 -11.37 -15.65
N THR A 150 21.40 -11.51 -14.49
CA THR A 150 21.33 -12.77 -13.75
C THR A 150 19.89 -13.29 -13.72
N ASP A 151 19.72 -14.62 -13.76
CA ASP A 151 18.42 -15.28 -13.80
C ASP A 151 18.28 -16.17 -12.57
N CYS A 152 17.39 -15.77 -11.66
CA CYS A 152 17.13 -16.49 -10.41
C CYS A 152 16.74 -17.96 -10.65
N TRP A 153 16.00 -18.24 -11.73
CA TRP A 153 15.45 -19.57 -11.99
C TRP A 153 16.46 -20.54 -12.58
N LYS A 154 17.68 -20.09 -12.87
CA LYS A 154 18.80 -21.00 -13.16
C LYS A 154 19.27 -21.72 -11.90
N ASP A 155 19.15 -21.09 -10.74
CA ASP A 155 19.67 -21.59 -9.47
C ASP A 155 18.55 -22.17 -8.58
N TYR A 156 17.30 -21.77 -8.82
CA TYR A 156 16.14 -22.15 -8.01
C TYR A 156 15.00 -22.71 -8.86
N GLU A 157 14.24 -23.66 -8.29
CA GLU A 157 12.99 -24.18 -8.83
C GLU A 157 11.82 -23.50 -8.10
N PRO A 158 10.92 -22.79 -8.81
CA PRO A 158 9.75 -22.17 -8.20
C PRO A 158 8.76 -23.22 -7.70
N GLY A 159 8.12 -22.92 -6.59
CA GLY A 159 7.02 -23.68 -5.99
C GLY A 159 5.80 -22.79 -5.75
N ALA A 160 5.01 -23.13 -4.73
CA ALA A 160 3.77 -22.42 -4.41
C ALA A 160 4.00 -20.94 -4.06
N ILE A 161 3.00 -20.10 -4.33
CA ILE A 161 2.98 -18.70 -3.90
C ILE A 161 2.82 -18.65 -2.39
N LEU A 162 3.69 -17.90 -1.71
CA LEU A 162 3.62 -17.65 -0.26
C LEU A 162 2.90 -16.35 0.07
N GLY A 163 2.91 -15.38 -0.85
CA GLY A 163 2.21 -14.10 -0.67
C GLY A 163 2.31 -13.19 -1.88
N LYS A 164 1.35 -12.27 -2.00
CA LYS A 164 1.32 -11.21 -3.03
C LYS A 164 1.34 -9.85 -2.33
N GLY A 165 2.29 -9.00 -2.70
CA GLY A 165 2.41 -7.61 -2.24
C GLY A 165 2.20 -6.62 -3.38
N THR A 166 2.24 -5.33 -3.07
CA THR A 166 1.95 -4.23 -4.01
C THR A 166 2.76 -4.30 -5.31
N PHE A 167 4.05 -4.64 -5.22
CA PHE A 167 4.97 -4.59 -6.37
C PHE A 167 5.49 -5.97 -6.81
N GLY A 168 5.17 -7.04 -6.08
CA GLY A 168 5.76 -8.34 -6.33
C GLY A 168 5.11 -9.51 -5.63
N THR A 169 5.45 -10.70 -6.11
CA THR A 169 4.93 -11.98 -5.61
C THR A 169 6.07 -12.76 -4.97
N THR A 170 5.83 -13.32 -3.80
CA THR A 170 6.78 -14.16 -3.08
C THR A 170 6.46 -15.62 -3.33
N TYR A 171 7.42 -16.36 -3.89
CA TYR A 171 7.31 -17.79 -4.15
C TYR A 171 8.12 -18.58 -3.13
N LEU A 172 7.61 -19.74 -2.74
CA LEU A 172 8.46 -20.79 -2.22
C LEU A 172 9.38 -21.24 -3.37
N ALA A 173 10.66 -21.41 -3.12
CA ALA A 173 11.58 -21.93 -4.11
C ALA A 173 12.53 -22.95 -3.48
N THR A 174 12.90 -23.98 -4.24
CA THR A 174 13.89 -24.98 -3.83
C THR A 174 15.18 -24.74 -4.60
N ARG A 175 16.32 -24.67 -3.91
CA ARG A 175 17.61 -24.48 -4.57
C ARG A 175 17.98 -25.75 -5.34
N LYS A 176 18.27 -25.61 -6.63
CA LYS A 176 18.58 -26.74 -7.53
C LYS A 176 19.75 -27.56 -7.01
N GLY A 177 19.60 -28.88 -7.06
CA GLY A 177 20.58 -29.83 -6.55
C GLY A 177 20.60 -29.99 -5.03
N THR A 178 19.71 -29.32 -4.29
CA THR A 178 19.61 -29.43 -2.82
C THR A 178 18.14 -29.48 -2.36
N PRO A 179 17.83 -29.99 -1.16
CA PRO A 179 16.49 -29.89 -0.59
C PRO A 179 16.21 -28.53 0.10
N GLU A 180 17.14 -27.58 0.03
CA GLU A 180 17.04 -26.29 0.74
C GLU A 180 15.94 -25.41 0.13
N LYS A 181 15.08 -24.86 0.99
CA LYS A 181 13.95 -24.01 0.61
C LYS A 181 14.21 -22.54 0.95
N TYR A 182 13.70 -21.67 0.09
CA TYR A 182 13.85 -20.22 0.14
C TYR A 182 12.53 -19.53 -0.19
N ALA A 183 12.41 -18.25 0.18
CA ALA A 183 11.34 -17.38 -0.27
C ALA A 183 11.90 -16.41 -1.31
N VAL A 184 11.37 -16.40 -2.53
CA VAL A 184 11.84 -15.55 -3.63
C VAL A 184 10.78 -14.50 -3.93
N LYS A 185 11.02 -13.24 -3.54
CA LYS A 185 10.17 -12.10 -3.87
C LYS A 185 10.55 -11.57 -5.24
N VAL A 186 9.63 -11.65 -6.20
CA VAL A 186 9.84 -11.27 -7.60
C VAL A 186 9.11 -9.95 -7.85
N ILE A 187 9.85 -8.88 -8.15
CA ILE A 187 9.36 -7.53 -8.37
C ILE A 187 9.41 -7.22 -9.87
N SER A 188 8.27 -6.85 -10.48
CA SER A 188 8.21 -6.68 -11.95
C SER A 188 8.63 -5.28 -12.26
N LYS A 189 9.62 -5.11 -13.12
CA LYS A 189 10.03 -3.78 -13.58
C LYS A 189 8.91 -3.05 -14.32
N ARG A 190 7.90 -3.77 -14.82
CA ARG A 190 6.72 -3.19 -15.49
C ARG A 190 5.74 -2.57 -14.52
N LYS A 191 5.70 -3.07 -13.28
CA LYS A 191 4.89 -2.49 -12.21
C LYS A 191 5.53 -1.24 -11.62
N LEU A 192 6.81 -0.99 -11.90
CA LEU A 192 7.53 0.22 -11.51
C LEU A 192 7.32 1.27 -12.60
N SER A 193 6.20 1.97 -12.48
CA SER A 193 5.74 2.99 -13.41
C SER A 193 6.41 4.35 -13.20
N THR A 194 6.98 4.58 -12.01
CA THR A 194 7.59 5.84 -11.60
C THR A 194 9.08 5.65 -11.23
N PRO A 195 9.92 6.70 -11.40
CA PRO A 195 11.30 6.67 -10.92
C PRO A 195 11.43 6.40 -9.41
N GLU A 196 10.46 6.88 -8.62
CA GLU A 196 10.37 6.66 -7.18
C GLU A 196 10.21 5.18 -6.83
N GLU A 197 9.32 4.46 -7.51
CA GLU A 197 9.13 3.01 -7.32
C GLU A 197 10.41 2.21 -7.68
N VAL A 198 11.15 2.65 -8.70
CA VAL A 198 12.46 2.05 -9.03
C VAL A 198 13.47 2.27 -7.92
N GLU A 199 13.49 3.47 -7.32
CA GLU A 199 14.37 3.79 -6.21
C GLU A 199 13.97 3.05 -4.93
N ASP A 200 12.68 2.82 -4.71
CA ASP A 200 12.19 2.04 -3.57
C ASP A 200 12.70 0.59 -3.62
N VAL A 201 12.75 -0.03 -4.81
CA VAL A 201 13.36 -1.37 -4.98
C VAL A 201 14.86 -1.35 -4.66
N ARG A 202 15.60 -0.31 -5.11
CA ARG A 202 17.02 -0.18 -4.76
C ARG A 202 17.21 -0.05 -3.25
N ARG A 203 16.37 0.78 -2.63
CA ARG A 203 16.41 1.04 -1.20
C ARG A 203 16.07 -0.20 -0.38
N GLU A 204 15.07 -0.98 -0.80
CA GLU A 204 14.71 -2.24 -0.16
C GLU A 204 15.91 -3.19 -0.10
N VAL A 205 16.60 -3.41 -1.23
CA VAL A 205 17.81 -4.25 -1.27
C VAL A 205 18.92 -3.73 -0.37
N GLN A 206 19.17 -2.42 -0.40
CA GLN A 206 20.18 -1.78 0.44
C GLN A 206 19.86 -1.94 1.93
N ILE A 207 18.62 -1.70 2.34
CA ILE A 207 18.15 -1.84 3.73
C ILE A 207 18.28 -3.29 4.18
N MET A 208 17.85 -4.26 3.37
CA MET A 208 17.95 -5.67 3.72
C MET A 208 19.41 -6.13 3.90
N HIS A 209 20.33 -5.65 3.07
CA HIS A 209 21.76 -5.89 3.27
C HIS A 209 22.30 -5.19 4.53
N HIS A 210 21.87 -3.96 4.79
CA HIS A 210 22.30 -3.15 5.93
C HIS A 210 21.84 -3.73 7.28
N LEU A 211 20.66 -4.36 7.31
CA LEU A 211 20.10 -5.01 8.50
C LEU A 211 20.45 -6.50 8.62
N ALA A 212 21.27 -7.02 7.68
CA ALA A 212 21.62 -8.43 7.65
C ALA A 212 22.36 -8.86 8.92
N GLY A 213 22.03 -10.05 9.43
CA GLY A 213 22.64 -10.63 10.62
C GLY A 213 21.82 -10.47 11.90
N HIS A 214 20.77 -9.64 11.90
CA HIS A 214 19.84 -9.59 13.03
C HIS A 214 18.95 -10.85 13.04
N PRO A 215 18.84 -11.59 14.16
CA PRO A 215 18.14 -12.88 14.20
C PRO A 215 16.64 -12.78 13.86
N ASN A 216 16.02 -11.66 14.25
CA ASN A 216 14.59 -11.38 14.02
C ASN A 216 14.29 -10.57 12.75
N VAL A 217 15.25 -10.42 11.83
CA VAL A 217 15.02 -9.83 10.50
C VAL A 217 15.27 -10.91 9.45
N VAL A 218 14.41 -10.98 8.43
CA VAL A 218 14.60 -11.95 7.34
C VAL A 218 15.92 -11.68 6.62
N CYS A 219 16.71 -12.73 6.44
CA CYS A 219 18.00 -12.63 5.79
C CYS A 219 17.84 -12.70 4.26
N LEU A 220 18.29 -11.64 3.58
CA LEU A 220 18.50 -11.63 2.12
C LEU A 220 19.73 -12.48 1.78
N LYS A 221 19.52 -13.59 1.07
CA LYS A 221 20.54 -14.55 0.69
C LYS A 221 21.17 -14.22 -0.65
N ASN A 222 20.37 -13.80 -1.61
CA ASN A 222 20.87 -13.40 -2.93
C ASN A 222 19.91 -12.45 -3.63
N VAL A 223 20.42 -11.73 -4.63
CA VAL A 223 19.63 -10.83 -5.48
C VAL A 223 19.95 -11.14 -6.92
N TYR A 224 18.90 -11.20 -7.74
CA TYR A 224 19.01 -11.37 -9.18
C TYR A 224 18.28 -10.24 -9.88
N GLU A 225 18.76 -9.88 -11.06
CA GLU A 225 18.08 -8.93 -11.92
C GLU A 225 18.20 -9.37 -13.37
N ASP A 226 17.06 -9.74 -13.95
CA ASP A 226 16.91 -10.04 -15.36
C ASP A 226 16.26 -8.85 -16.09
N LYS A 227 15.98 -8.96 -17.39
CA LYS A 227 15.45 -7.84 -18.19
C LYS A 227 14.07 -7.36 -17.71
N SER A 228 13.29 -8.22 -17.07
CA SER A 228 11.91 -8.01 -16.66
C SER A 228 11.73 -7.88 -15.15
N ASN A 229 12.60 -8.50 -14.35
CA ASN A 229 12.38 -8.72 -12.92
C ASN A 229 13.60 -8.41 -12.05
N VAL A 230 13.33 -8.03 -10.80
CA VAL A 230 14.27 -8.10 -9.68
C VAL A 230 13.78 -9.22 -8.75
N CYS A 231 14.65 -10.19 -8.43
CA CYS A 231 14.32 -11.30 -7.55
C CYS A 231 15.15 -11.22 -6.26
N LEU A 232 14.47 -11.14 -5.12
CA LEU A 232 15.08 -11.15 -3.79
C LEU A 232 14.93 -12.54 -3.18
N VAL A 233 16.04 -13.28 -3.10
CA VAL A 233 16.07 -14.61 -2.49
C VAL A 233 16.33 -14.47 -1.00
N MET A 234 15.38 -14.89 -0.19
CA MET A 234 15.37 -14.75 1.26
C MET A 234 15.27 -16.12 1.94
N GLU A 235 15.63 -16.19 3.22
CA GLU A 235 15.26 -17.34 4.03
C GLU A 235 13.73 -17.51 4.08
N VAL A 236 13.25 -18.75 4.06
CA VAL A 236 11.81 -19.04 4.14
C VAL A 236 11.35 -19.11 5.60
N CYS A 237 10.26 -18.41 5.91
CA CYS A 237 9.56 -18.50 7.19
C CYS A 237 8.32 -19.40 7.01
N SER A 238 8.34 -20.60 7.59
CA SER A 238 7.31 -21.64 7.37
C SER A 238 6.36 -21.86 8.56
N GLY A 239 6.55 -21.10 9.63
CA GLY A 239 5.75 -21.16 10.86
C GLY A 239 4.41 -20.44 10.79
N GLY A 240 4.20 -19.62 9.75
CA GLY A 240 2.98 -18.83 9.56
C GLY A 240 3.00 -17.50 10.31
N GLU A 241 1.85 -16.84 10.36
CA GLU A 241 1.66 -15.52 10.95
C GLU A 241 1.68 -15.56 12.49
N LEU A 242 2.04 -14.41 13.08
CA LEU A 242 2.13 -14.22 14.53
C LEU A 242 0.84 -14.62 15.28
N PHE A 243 -0.32 -14.10 14.87
CA PHE A 243 -1.59 -14.33 15.58
C PHE A 243 -2.06 -15.78 15.49
N ASP A 244 -1.87 -16.43 14.34
CA ASP A 244 -2.25 -17.84 14.16
C ASP A 244 -1.49 -18.76 15.13
N SER A 245 -0.24 -18.41 15.46
CA SER A 245 0.55 -19.15 16.44
C SER A 245 0.08 -18.95 17.87
N ILE A 246 -0.29 -17.72 18.23
CA ILE A 246 -0.83 -17.40 19.56
C ILE A 246 -2.12 -18.20 19.81
N VAL A 247 -3.02 -18.20 18.83
CA VAL A 247 -4.29 -18.94 18.90
C VAL A 247 -4.08 -20.44 19.06
N LYS A 248 -3.12 -21.04 18.33
CA LYS A 248 -2.84 -22.48 18.39
C LYS A 248 -2.32 -22.98 19.75
N ARG A 249 -1.72 -22.11 20.57
CA ARG A 249 -1.19 -22.50 21.88
C ARG A 249 -2.29 -22.70 22.93
N GLY A 250 -3.48 -22.11 22.73
CA GLY A 250 -4.62 -22.22 23.64
C GLY A 250 -4.48 -21.44 24.96
N HIS A 251 -3.26 -21.28 25.47
CA HIS A 251 -2.93 -20.46 26.64
C HIS A 251 -2.08 -19.26 26.22
N TYR A 252 -2.41 -18.09 26.75
CA TYR A 252 -1.73 -16.84 26.42
C TYR A 252 -1.78 -15.86 27.58
N THR A 253 -0.63 -15.28 27.94
CA THR A 253 -0.46 -14.42 29.12
C THR A 253 0.04 -13.02 28.74
N GLU A 254 -0.01 -12.07 29.68
CA GLU A 254 0.67 -10.78 29.49
C GLU A 254 2.18 -10.94 29.26
N LYS A 255 2.80 -11.95 29.89
CA LYS A 255 4.22 -12.25 29.71
C LYS A 255 4.52 -12.77 28.31
N ASP A 256 3.62 -13.57 27.72
CA ASP A 256 3.72 -13.98 26.32
C ASP A 256 3.61 -12.76 25.39
N ALA A 257 2.63 -11.89 25.63
CA ALA A 257 2.48 -10.64 24.90
C ALA A 257 3.73 -9.77 25.00
N SER A 258 4.24 -9.55 26.21
CA SER A 258 5.48 -8.81 26.50
C SER A 258 6.69 -9.40 25.78
N SER A 259 6.82 -10.74 25.74
CA SER A 259 7.92 -11.41 25.02
C SER A 259 7.86 -11.17 23.50
N LEU A 260 6.67 -11.28 22.91
CA LEU A 260 6.45 -11.05 21.49
C LEU A 260 6.69 -9.59 21.11
N ILE A 261 6.08 -8.66 21.84
CA ILE A 261 6.24 -7.23 21.54
C ILE A 261 7.68 -6.75 21.82
N ARG A 262 8.38 -7.30 22.83
CA ARG A 262 9.80 -7.02 23.05
C ARG A 262 10.64 -7.41 21.85
N THR A 263 10.33 -8.54 21.21
CA THR A 263 11.02 -8.97 19.98
C THR A 263 10.76 -7.99 18.83
N ILE A 264 9.51 -7.58 18.63
CA ILE A 264 9.11 -6.61 17.59
C ILE A 264 9.78 -5.26 17.83
N VAL A 265 9.71 -4.72 19.05
CA VAL A 265 10.34 -3.43 19.40
C VAL A 265 11.87 -3.55 19.35
N GLY A 266 12.44 -4.73 19.62
CA GLY A 266 13.86 -5.03 19.42
C GLY A 266 14.29 -4.86 17.96
N VAL A 267 13.50 -5.37 17.00
CA VAL A 267 13.73 -5.15 15.57
C VAL A 267 13.66 -3.67 15.23
N VAL A 268 12.65 -2.95 15.73
CA VAL A 268 12.50 -1.51 15.49
C VAL A 268 13.66 -0.71 16.08
N ALA A 269 14.09 -1.02 17.30
CA ALA A 269 15.25 -0.41 17.94
C ALA A 269 16.53 -0.62 17.11
N HIS A 270 16.72 -1.83 16.59
CA HIS A 270 17.83 -2.13 15.70
C HIS A 270 17.76 -1.32 14.41
N CYS A 271 16.60 -1.27 13.76
CA CYS A 271 16.38 -0.45 12.54
C CYS A 271 16.69 1.02 12.82
N HIS A 272 16.14 1.60 13.89
CA HIS A 272 16.34 3.00 14.26
C HIS A 272 17.81 3.32 14.56
N ASN A 273 18.51 2.43 15.27
CA ASN A 273 19.96 2.57 15.52
C ASN A 273 20.78 2.50 14.23
N MET A 274 20.31 1.76 13.23
CA MET A 274 20.94 1.62 11.92
C MET A 274 20.49 2.73 10.93
N GLY A 275 19.70 3.72 11.38
CA GLY A 275 19.21 4.81 10.53
C GLY A 275 18.12 4.39 9.55
N VAL A 276 17.33 3.36 9.87
CA VAL A 276 16.22 2.84 9.05
C VAL A 276 14.88 3.01 9.79
N ILE A 277 13.88 3.54 9.08
CA ILE A 277 12.47 3.58 9.51
C ILE A 277 11.66 2.54 8.71
N HIS A 278 10.82 1.76 9.39
CA HIS A 278 10.09 0.64 8.76
C HIS A 278 8.86 1.08 7.97
N ARG A 279 8.03 1.96 8.56
CA ARG A 279 6.84 2.63 7.97
C ARG A 279 5.60 1.77 7.65
N ASP A 280 5.71 0.44 7.63
CA ASP A 280 4.55 -0.47 7.51
C ASP A 280 4.60 -1.63 8.52
N LEU A 281 4.71 -1.31 9.81
CA LEU A 281 4.69 -2.33 10.86
C LEU A 281 3.26 -2.82 11.11
N LYS A 282 3.07 -4.12 10.92
CA LYS A 282 1.81 -4.83 11.16
C LYS A 282 2.07 -6.32 11.42
N PRO A 283 1.18 -7.04 12.11
CA PRO A 283 1.34 -8.45 12.46
C PRO A 283 1.63 -9.36 11.25
N GLU A 284 1.07 -9.03 10.08
CA GLU A 284 1.26 -9.77 8.81
C GLU A 284 2.71 -9.73 8.31
N ASN A 285 3.48 -8.72 8.72
CA ASN A 285 4.89 -8.57 8.37
C ASN A 285 5.83 -9.29 9.36
N PHE A 286 5.28 -10.04 10.33
CA PHE A 286 6.03 -10.85 11.29
C PHE A 286 5.64 -12.33 11.18
N LEU A 287 6.57 -13.14 10.68
CA LEU A 287 6.39 -14.57 10.47
C LEU A 287 7.27 -15.39 11.41
N LEU A 288 6.81 -16.58 11.79
CA LEU A 288 7.64 -17.55 12.51
C LEU A 288 8.55 -18.31 11.53
N SER A 289 9.81 -18.52 11.92
CA SER A 289 10.81 -19.23 11.13
C SER A 289 10.32 -20.60 10.66
N ASP A 290 9.66 -21.34 11.55
CA ASP A 290 9.17 -22.70 11.32
C ASP A 290 8.08 -23.07 12.34
N LYS A 291 7.61 -24.32 12.29
CA LYS A 291 6.51 -24.83 13.12
C LYS A 291 6.96 -25.37 14.48
N SER A 292 8.25 -25.28 14.82
CA SER A 292 8.76 -25.81 16.09
C SER A 292 8.31 -24.95 17.28
N PRO A 293 8.13 -25.54 18.47
CA PRO A 293 7.90 -24.78 19.70
C PRO A 293 9.07 -23.81 19.94
N GLY A 294 8.77 -22.52 20.12
CA GLY A 294 9.79 -21.49 20.33
C GLY A 294 10.48 -21.00 19.06
N ALA A 295 9.93 -21.29 17.88
CA ALA A 295 10.40 -20.73 16.60
C ALA A 295 10.59 -19.21 16.68
N GLN A 296 11.61 -18.72 15.97
CA GLN A 296 11.98 -17.30 16.00
C GLN A 296 10.98 -16.47 15.19
N LEU A 297 10.57 -15.32 15.75
CA LEU A 297 9.79 -14.32 15.02
C LEU A 297 10.72 -13.50 14.11
N LYS A 298 10.35 -13.33 12.84
CA LYS A 298 11.13 -12.61 11.83
C LYS A 298 10.28 -11.54 11.14
N ALA A 299 10.81 -10.32 11.03
CA ALA A 299 10.26 -9.26 10.19
C ALA A 299 10.60 -9.51 8.72
N THR A 300 9.61 -9.45 7.83
CA THR A 300 9.76 -9.96 6.45
C THR A 300 9.56 -8.95 5.32
N ASP A 301 9.03 -7.75 5.57
CA ASP A 301 8.72 -6.79 4.50
C ASP A 301 9.27 -5.39 4.75
N PHE A 302 10.27 -5.01 3.97
CA PHE A 302 10.94 -3.69 4.03
C PHE A 302 10.66 -2.84 2.78
N GLY A 303 9.67 -3.22 1.96
CA GLY A 303 9.37 -2.54 0.70
C GLY A 303 8.92 -1.09 0.85
N LEU A 304 8.40 -0.72 2.02
CA LEU A 304 8.06 0.67 2.37
C LEU A 304 9.08 1.32 3.30
N SER A 305 10.17 0.65 3.67
CA SER A 305 11.16 1.21 4.59
C SER A 305 12.02 2.29 3.92
N SER A 306 12.64 3.14 4.74
CA SER A 306 13.55 4.17 4.23
C SER A 306 14.72 4.44 5.17
N PHE A 307 15.82 4.94 4.62
CA PHE A 307 16.89 5.51 5.44
C PHE A 307 16.48 6.89 5.94
N PHE A 308 16.89 7.22 7.15
CA PHE A 308 16.65 8.54 7.73
C PHE A 308 17.89 9.09 8.42
N GLN A 309 17.95 10.42 8.49
CA GLN A 309 18.85 11.16 9.38
C GLN A 309 18.07 11.70 10.57
N GLU A 310 18.71 11.86 11.72
CA GLU A 310 18.04 12.38 12.92
C GLU A 310 17.40 13.75 12.63
N GLY A 311 16.10 13.88 12.91
CA GLY A 311 15.32 15.08 12.61
C GLY A 311 14.76 15.17 11.18
N GLN A 312 15.02 14.19 10.32
CA GLN A 312 14.40 14.11 8.99
C GLN A 312 12.89 13.94 9.10
N VAL A 313 12.16 14.71 8.28
CA VAL A 313 10.70 14.66 8.19
C VAL A 313 10.29 14.07 6.85
N PHE A 314 9.39 13.09 6.90
CA PHE A 314 8.77 12.47 5.74
C PHE A 314 7.36 13.02 5.51
N THR A 315 6.93 13.06 4.24
CA THR A 315 5.69 13.74 3.81
C THR A 315 4.73 12.85 3.00
N ASP A 316 5.17 11.65 2.65
CA ASP A 316 4.35 10.63 1.99
C ASP A 316 3.38 9.97 2.99
N ILE A 317 2.20 9.58 2.52
CA ILE A 317 1.25 8.80 3.31
C ILE A 317 1.48 7.33 3.00
N VAL A 318 1.96 6.58 3.98
CA VAL A 318 2.31 5.16 3.88
C VAL A 318 1.84 4.40 5.12
N GLY A 319 1.84 3.07 5.02
CA GLY A 319 1.43 2.18 6.09
C GLY A 319 -0.03 1.76 6.00
N SER A 320 -0.36 0.70 6.74
CA SER A 320 -1.69 0.09 6.75
C SER A 320 -2.65 0.82 7.71
N ALA A 321 -3.92 0.97 7.34
CA ALA A 321 -4.87 1.91 7.97
C ALA A 321 -5.02 1.79 9.49
N TYR A 322 -5.05 0.59 10.05
CA TYR A 322 -5.16 0.37 11.50
C TYR A 322 -3.90 0.76 12.28
N TYR A 323 -2.73 0.72 11.64
CA TYR A 323 -1.42 0.84 12.30
C TYR A 323 -0.73 2.19 12.03
N VAL A 324 -1.30 3.02 11.16
CA VAL A 324 -0.74 4.31 10.75
C VAL A 324 -0.75 5.30 11.92
N ALA A 325 0.35 6.05 12.05
CA ALA A 325 0.49 7.08 13.07
C ALA A 325 -0.24 8.38 12.68
N PRO A 326 -0.77 9.15 13.64
CA PRO A 326 -1.56 10.35 13.35
C PRO A 326 -0.74 11.45 12.65
N GLU A 327 0.57 11.49 12.84
CA GLU A 327 1.47 12.42 12.16
C GLU A 327 1.83 12.00 10.71
N VAL A 328 1.70 10.71 10.36
CA VAL A 328 1.84 10.23 8.98
C VAL A 328 0.66 10.75 8.15
N LEU A 329 -0.55 10.71 8.70
CA LEU A 329 -1.75 11.28 8.07
C LEU A 329 -1.64 12.82 7.88
N ARG A 330 -0.83 13.48 8.71
CA ARG A 330 -0.50 14.91 8.60
C ARG A 330 0.72 15.20 7.73
N ARG A 331 1.32 14.17 7.11
CA ARG A 331 2.48 14.29 6.22
C ARG A 331 3.69 14.97 6.89
N ALA A 332 3.88 14.75 8.18
CA ALA A 332 4.98 15.32 8.93
C ALA A 332 5.42 14.36 10.03
N TYR A 333 6.17 13.32 9.66
CA TYR A 333 6.53 12.23 10.56
C TYR A 333 8.01 11.85 10.50
N GLY A 334 8.48 11.21 11.56
CA GLY A 334 9.81 10.62 11.70
C GLY A 334 9.72 9.17 12.20
N LYS A 335 10.85 8.64 12.70
CA LYS A 335 10.97 7.25 13.19
C LYS A 335 9.99 6.88 14.31
N GLU A 336 9.47 7.89 15.02
CA GLU A 336 8.49 7.73 16.08
C GLU A 336 7.19 7.07 15.60
N ALA A 337 6.89 7.17 14.29
CA ALA A 337 5.74 6.51 13.67
C ALA A 337 5.77 4.98 13.87
N ASP A 338 6.95 4.36 13.81
CA ASP A 338 7.09 2.91 14.02
C ASP A 338 6.69 2.51 15.47
N ILE A 339 6.97 3.37 16.45
CA ILE A 339 6.60 3.11 17.85
C ILE A 339 5.09 3.12 18.04
N TRP A 340 4.39 4.01 17.32
CA TRP A 340 2.93 4.02 17.32
C TRP A 340 2.38 2.71 16.77
N SER A 341 2.88 2.25 15.62
CA SER A 341 2.46 0.98 15.03
C SER A 341 2.73 -0.21 15.97
N CYS A 342 3.88 -0.24 16.66
CA CYS A 342 4.12 -1.23 17.72
C CYS A 342 3.13 -1.10 18.88
N GLY A 343 2.73 0.10 19.26
CA GLY A 343 1.72 0.35 20.30
C GLY A 343 0.34 -0.18 19.90
N VAL A 344 -0.03 -0.05 18.63
CA VAL A 344 -1.26 -0.64 18.07
C VAL A 344 -1.19 -2.16 18.12
N ILE A 345 -0.06 -2.76 17.70
CA ILE A 345 0.16 -4.20 17.79
C ILE A 345 0.05 -4.67 19.24
N LEU A 346 0.68 -3.98 20.20
CA LEU A 346 0.60 -4.31 21.63
C LEU A 346 -0.84 -4.24 22.16
N TYR A 347 -1.58 -3.19 21.79
CA TYR A 347 -2.98 -3.04 22.17
C TYR A 347 -3.80 -4.25 21.69
N ILE A 348 -3.63 -4.67 20.43
CA ILE A 348 -4.30 -5.85 19.87
C ILE A 348 -3.83 -7.12 20.61
N LEU A 349 -2.54 -7.26 20.91
CA LEU A 349 -2.01 -8.39 21.67
C LEU A 349 -2.67 -8.53 23.06
N LEU A 350 -3.08 -7.43 23.69
CA LEU A 350 -3.65 -7.48 25.05
C LEU A 350 -5.18 -7.65 25.09
N CYS A 351 -5.90 -7.22 24.03
CA CYS A 351 -7.37 -7.21 24.06
C CYS A 351 -8.07 -7.84 22.83
N GLY A 352 -7.32 -8.11 21.76
CA GLY A 352 -7.78 -8.78 20.55
C GLY A 352 -8.46 -7.88 19.51
N TYR A 353 -8.56 -6.57 19.72
CA TYR A 353 -9.16 -5.62 18.76
C TYR A 353 -8.30 -4.35 18.62
N PRO A 354 -8.37 -3.62 17.47
CA PRO A 354 -7.58 -2.41 17.28
C PRO A 354 -8.10 -1.24 18.14
N PRO A 355 -7.20 -0.37 18.64
CA PRO A 355 -7.58 0.78 19.48
C PRO A 355 -8.40 1.82 18.72
N PHE A 356 -8.15 1.93 17.41
CA PHE A 356 -8.86 2.82 16.50
C PHE A 356 -9.50 1.96 15.42
N HIS A 357 -10.83 2.02 15.34
CA HIS A 357 -11.63 1.30 14.36
C HIS A 357 -12.79 2.20 13.92
N GLY A 358 -13.35 1.88 12.77
CA GLY A 358 -14.50 2.59 12.21
C GLY A 358 -15.02 1.87 10.98
N ASP A 359 -16.16 2.35 10.48
CA ASP A 359 -16.87 1.62 9.43
C ASP A 359 -16.25 1.75 8.02
N ASN A 360 -15.10 2.43 7.93
CA ASN A 360 -14.29 2.63 6.73
C ASN A 360 -13.00 3.36 7.13
N GLU A 361 -12.03 3.33 6.23
CA GLU A 361 -10.72 3.98 6.36
C GLU A 361 -10.80 5.44 6.82
N LYS A 362 -11.77 6.22 6.31
CA LYS A 362 -11.96 7.61 6.75
C LYS A 362 -12.31 7.69 8.23
N LYS A 363 -13.26 6.87 8.72
CA LYS A 363 -13.61 6.81 10.14
C LYS A 363 -12.46 6.28 11.01
N ILE A 364 -11.67 5.34 10.48
CA ILE A 364 -10.45 4.84 11.16
C ILE A 364 -9.46 6.01 11.33
N PHE A 365 -9.20 6.78 10.28
CA PHE A 365 -8.30 7.94 10.32
C PHE A 365 -8.79 9.04 11.27
N GLU A 366 -10.10 9.35 11.25
CA GLU A 366 -10.71 10.27 12.21
C GLU A 366 -10.51 9.79 13.66
N ALA A 367 -10.67 8.49 13.91
CA ALA A 367 -10.44 7.89 15.21
C ALA A 367 -8.96 7.94 15.63
N VAL A 368 -8.03 7.62 14.73
CA VAL A 368 -6.57 7.75 14.96
C VAL A 368 -6.23 9.18 15.39
N ILE A 369 -6.76 10.17 14.69
CA ILE A 369 -6.49 11.59 14.95
C ILE A 369 -7.06 12.05 16.31
N SER A 370 -8.28 11.64 16.67
CA SER A 370 -9.05 12.31 17.73
C SER A 370 -9.61 11.44 18.85
N LYS A 371 -9.86 10.15 18.64
CA LYS A 371 -10.56 9.27 19.61
C LYS A 371 -9.66 8.91 20.80
N ALA A 372 -10.16 9.00 22.02
CA ALA A 372 -9.41 8.53 23.18
C ALA A 372 -9.18 7.01 23.11
N ILE A 373 -8.04 6.54 23.62
CA ILE A 373 -7.75 5.11 23.73
C ILE A 373 -8.63 4.53 24.84
N ASP A 374 -9.31 3.43 24.56
CA ASP A 374 -10.14 2.75 25.54
C ASP A 374 -9.30 1.80 26.41
N PHE A 375 -9.34 2.02 27.73
CA PHE A 375 -8.75 1.13 28.74
C PHE A 375 -9.79 0.68 29.78
N THR A 376 -11.07 0.78 29.42
CA THR A 376 -12.21 0.57 30.31
C THR A 376 -13.07 -0.62 29.90
N THR A 377 -13.16 -0.90 28.60
CA THR A 377 -13.90 -2.06 28.09
C THR A 377 -13.12 -3.36 28.31
N ASP A 378 -13.82 -4.43 28.68
CA ASP A 378 -13.20 -5.75 28.87
C ASP A 378 -12.35 -6.19 27.66
N PRO A 379 -11.15 -6.75 27.89
CA PRO A 379 -10.61 -7.20 29.18
C PRO A 379 -9.81 -6.13 29.96
N TRP A 380 -9.74 -4.87 29.50
CA TRP A 380 -8.82 -3.87 30.05
C TRP A 380 -8.89 -3.68 31.57
N PRO A 381 -10.06 -3.71 32.25
CA PRO A 381 -10.08 -3.65 33.71
C PRO A 381 -9.20 -4.70 34.41
N LYS A 382 -8.99 -5.86 33.79
CA LYS A 382 -8.21 -7.00 34.30
C LYS A 382 -6.73 -6.95 33.88
N ILE A 383 -6.40 -6.22 32.82
CA ILE A 383 -5.03 -6.02 32.35
C ILE A 383 -4.25 -5.17 33.35
N SER A 384 -3.00 -5.56 33.62
CA SER A 384 -2.13 -4.90 34.58
C SER A 384 -1.88 -3.42 34.25
N GLU A 385 -1.74 -2.59 35.28
CA GLU A 385 -1.43 -1.17 35.06
C GLU A 385 -0.07 -0.94 34.36
N PRO A 386 0.99 -1.72 34.63
CA PRO A 386 2.23 -1.62 33.86
C PRO A 386 2.06 -1.91 32.36
N ALA A 387 1.19 -2.86 31.97
CA ALA A 387 0.88 -3.09 30.56
C ALA A 387 0.19 -1.87 29.93
N LYS A 388 -0.83 -1.33 30.62
CA LYS A 388 -1.56 -0.13 30.18
C LYS A 388 -0.63 1.08 30.05
N ASP A 389 0.26 1.30 31.02
CA ASP A 389 1.25 2.38 30.97
C ASP A 389 2.18 2.24 29.76
N CYS A 390 2.64 1.01 29.48
CA CYS A 390 3.45 0.73 28.30
C CYS A 390 2.72 1.11 27.01
N VAL A 391 1.45 0.70 26.86
CA VAL A 391 0.60 1.08 25.70
C VAL A 391 0.43 2.59 25.60
N ARG A 392 0.13 3.28 26.72
CA ARG A 392 -0.05 4.74 26.72
C ARG A 392 1.20 5.49 26.27
N ARG A 393 2.40 5.01 26.65
CA ARG A 393 3.69 5.60 26.24
C ARG A 393 3.99 5.42 24.75
N MET A 394 3.51 4.33 24.15
CA MET A 394 3.67 4.05 22.71
C MET A 394 2.64 4.81 21.87
N LEU A 395 1.42 4.99 22.37
CA LEU A 395 0.31 5.65 21.67
C LEU A 395 0.13 7.12 22.05
N VAL A 396 1.22 7.81 22.40
CA VAL A 396 1.21 9.27 22.56
C VAL A 396 1.09 9.93 21.20
N ARG A 397 0.07 10.77 21.01
CA ARG A 397 -0.19 11.45 19.73
C ARG A 397 0.89 12.43 19.31
N ASP A 398 1.49 13.15 20.26
CA ASP A 398 2.61 14.03 19.99
C ASP A 398 3.89 13.18 19.84
N PRO A 399 4.46 13.04 18.63
CA PRO A 399 5.63 12.20 18.41
C PRO A 399 6.83 12.65 19.27
N LYS A 400 6.96 13.94 19.59
CA LYS A 400 8.07 14.45 20.42
C LYS A 400 7.99 13.99 21.88
N ARG A 401 6.81 13.58 22.33
CA ARG A 401 6.55 13.06 23.68
C ARG A 401 6.39 11.55 23.72
N ARG A 402 6.33 10.90 22.54
CA ARG A 402 6.22 9.45 22.43
C ARG A 402 7.54 8.80 22.86
N ALA A 403 7.44 7.70 23.57
CA ALA A 403 8.63 6.97 23.99
C ALA A 403 9.40 6.44 22.77
N THR A 404 10.71 6.36 22.88
CA THR A 404 11.57 5.70 21.87
C THR A 404 11.56 4.18 22.05
N ALA A 405 11.98 3.42 21.03
CA ALA A 405 12.10 1.96 21.13
C ALA A 405 12.98 1.54 22.33
N GLN A 406 14.10 2.23 22.56
CA GLN A 406 15.01 1.95 23.67
C GLN A 406 14.34 2.16 25.04
N GLN A 407 13.58 3.26 25.19
CA GLN A 407 12.83 3.53 26.42
C GLN A 407 11.73 2.49 26.66
N ILE A 408 11.05 2.04 25.61
CA ILE A 408 10.04 0.98 25.71
C ILE A 408 10.67 -0.35 26.10
N LEU A 409 11.82 -0.73 25.53
CA LEU A 409 12.54 -1.96 25.90
C LEU A 409 13.01 -1.98 27.35
N GLN A 410 13.27 -0.80 27.94
CA GLN A 410 13.65 -0.65 29.34
C GLN A 410 12.46 -0.52 30.30
N HIS A 411 11.25 -0.41 29.77
CA HIS A 411 10.03 -0.29 30.57
C HIS A 411 9.87 -1.53 31.47
N ASP A 412 9.43 -1.33 32.72
CA ASP A 412 9.36 -2.40 33.73
C ASP A 412 8.50 -3.59 33.27
N TRP A 413 7.43 -3.34 32.49
CA TRP A 413 6.59 -4.39 31.92
C TRP A 413 7.24 -5.13 30.73
N MET A 414 8.12 -4.47 29.99
CA MET A 414 8.70 -4.97 28.74
C MET A 414 10.02 -5.71 28.95
N ARG A 415 10.86 -5.23 29.88
CA ARG A 415 12.22 -5.73 30.07
C ARG A 415 12.25 -7.22 30.41
N GLU A 416 13.38 -7.85 30.13
CA GLU A 416 13.62 -9.22 30.57
C GLU A 416 13.55 -9.31 32.11
N ASN A 417 12.84 -10.31 32.64
CA ASN A 417 12.50 -10.42 34.07
C ASN A 417 11.74 -9.19 34.62
N GLY A 418 10.96 -8.53 33.76
CA GLY A 418 10.05 -7.45 34.11
C GLY A 418 8.83 -7.87 34.93
N VAL A 419 7.89 -6.95 35.11
CA VAL A 419 6.67 -7.12 35.91
C VAL A 419 5.47 -7.64 35.10
N ALA A 420 5.67 -8.09 33.86
CA ALA A 420 4.60 -8.71 33.08
C ALA A 420 4.10 -9.98 33.75
N THR A 421 2.79 -10.11 33.88
CA THR A 421 2.17 -11.16 34.69
C THR A 421 2.07 -12.48 33.91
N ASP A 422 2.22 -13.60 34.63
CA ASP A 422 1.92 -14.95 34.13
C ASP A 422 0.41 -15.27 34.18
N ASN A 423 -0.43 -14.27 34.45
CA ASN A 423 -1.88 -14.44 34.46
C ASN A 423 -2.36 -14.71 33.03
N GLU A 424 -3.19 -15.72 32.89
CA GLU A 424 -3.84 -16.01 31.61
C GLU A 424 -4.72 -14.83 31.21
N LEU A 425 -4.49 -14.35 29.99
CA LEU A 425 -5.46 -13.52 29.29
C LEU A 425 -6.68 -14.38 29.00
N GLU A 426 -7.86 -13.76 29.09
CA GLU A 426 -9.10 -14.49 28.91
C GLU A 426 -9.15 -15.15 27.53
N MET A 427 -9.75 -16.34 27.46
CA MET A 427 -9.96 -17.06 26.19
C MET A 427 -10.63 -16.18 25.12
N GLU A 428 -11.48 -15.24 25.56
CA GLU A 428 -12.12 -14.24 24.71
C GLU A 428 -11.11 -13.38 23.93
N VAL A 429 -9.93 -13.08 24.50
CA VAL A 429 -8.85 -12.36 23.80
C VAL A 429 -8.32 -13.17 22.62
N LEU A 430 -8.09 -14.48 22.82
CA LEU A 430 -7.66 -15.39 21.76
C LEU A 430 -8.74 -15.52 20.67
N THR A 431 -10.00 -15.63 21.06
CA THR A 431 -11.14 -15.64 20.14
C THR A 431 -11.18 -14.36 19.31
N ARG A 432 -11.00 -13.19 19.92
CA ARG A 432 -10.98 -11.89 19.20
C ARG A 432 -9.80 -11.76 18.23
N MET A 433 -8.59 -12.19 18.63
CA MET A 433 -7.44 -12.22 17.71
C MET A 433 -7.68 -13.12 16.50
N LYS A 434 -8.27 -14.29 16.74
CA LYS A 434 -8.61 -15.25 15.67
C LYS A 434 -9.64 -14.67 14.71
N ARG A 435 -10.69 -14.01 15.23
CA ARG A 435 -11.68 -13.28 14.43
C ARG A 435 -11.02 -12.21 13.56
N PHE A 436 -10.16 -11.39 14.13
CA PHE A 436 -9.47 -10.33 13.41
C PHE A 436 -8.65 -10.86 12.21
N SER A 437 -7.90 -11.95 12.41
CA SER A 437 -7.15 -12.62 11.32
C SER A 437 -8.08 -13.17 10.24
N ALA A 438 -9.15 -13.87 10.63
CA ALA A 438 -10.09 -14.49 9.70
C ALA A 438 -10.88 -13.46 8.85
N MET A 439 -11.34 -12.37 9.47
CA MET A 439 -12.02 -11.27 8.77
C MET A 439 -11.16 -10.65 7.66
N ASN A 440 -9.86 -10.46 7.92
CA ASN A 440 -8.95 -9.92 6.92
C ASN A 440 -8.79 -10.86 5.71
N ARG A 441 -8.96 -12.18 5.89
CA ARG A 441 -8.94 -13.17 4.79
C ARG A 441 -10.25 -13.17 4.00
N LEU A 442 -11.40 -13.19 4.67
CA LEU A 442 -12.72 -13.13 4.00
C LEU A 442 -12.86 -11.86 3.12
N LYS A 443 -12.42 -10.70 3.63
CA LYS A 443 -12.44 -9.45 2.84
C LYS A 443 -11.67 -9.56 1.52
N LYS A 444 -10.52 -10.25 1.52
CA LYS A 444 -9.71 -10.45 0.31
C LYS A 444 -10.45 -11.30 -0.73
N GLU A 445 -11.18 -12.33 -0.29
CA GLU A 445 -11.94 -13.21 -1.18
C GLU A 445 -13.16 -12.51 -1.77
N ALA A 446 -13.92 -11.78 -0.95
CA ALA A 446 -15.08 -11.04 -1.43
C ALA A 446 -14.71 -10.01 -2.52
N LEU A 447 -13.53 -9.39 -2.45
CA LEU A 447 -13.04 -8.51 -3.51
C LEU A 447 -12.84 -9.22 -4.86
N LYS A 448 -12.49 -10.52 -4.86
CA LYS A 448 -12.42 -11.35 -6.08
C LYS A 448 -13.79 -11.42 -6.75
N ILE A 449 -14.80 -11.83 -6.01
CA ILE A 449 -16.16 -12.04 -6.49
C ILE A 449 -16.81 -10.75 -7.00
N ILE A 450 -16.57 -9.63 -6.31
CA ILE A 450 -17.07 -8.32 -6.74
C ILE A 450 -16.60 -8.00 -8.16
N ALA A 451 -15.37 -8.34 -8.47
CA ALA A 451 -14.81 -8.04 -9.77
C ALA A 451 -15.48 -8.83 -10.91
N THR A 452 -15.92 -10.05 -10.63
CA THR A 452 -16.56 -10.94 -11.62
C THR A 452 -18.00 -10.55 -11.94
N SER A 453 -18.64 -9.84 -11.01
CA SER A 453 -20.06 -9.51 -11.03
C SER A 453 -20.39 -8.12 -11.59
N LEU A 454 -19.38 -7.37 -12.04
CA LEU A 454 -19.60 -6.10 -12.73
C LEU A 454 -20.48 -6.28 -13.99
N PRO A 455 -21.38 -5.32 -14.30
CA PRO A 455 -22.25 -5.42 -15.47
C PRO A 455 -21.47 -5.46 -16.79
N MET A 456 -22.02 -6.19 -17.77
CA MET A 456 -21.33 -6.55 -19.00
C MET A 456 -20.84 -5.37 -19.82
N ASP A 457 -21.39 -4.16 -19.68
CA ASP A 457 -20.91 -2.94 -20.32
C ASP A 457 -19.65 -2.37 -19.64
N GLU A 458 -19.57 -2.44 -18.31
CA GLU A 458 -18.37 -2.07 -17.53
C GLU A 458 -17.21 -3.05 -17.72
N ILE A 459 -17.50 -4.31 -18.05
CA ILE A 459 -16.52 -5.36 -18.36
C ILE A 459 -16.53 -5.82 -19.82
N SER A 460 -17.27 -5.14 -20.72
CA SER A 460 -17.46 -5.56 -22.12
C SER A 460 -16.13 -5.64 -22.85
N GLY A 461 -15.30 -4.61 -22.66
CA GLY A 461 -13.93 -4.59 -23.15
C GLY A 461 -13.11 -5.73 -22.57
N MET A 462 -13.32 -6.10 -21.31
CA MET A 462 -12.57 -7.17 -20.63
C MET A 462 -12.98 -8.57 -21.11
N LYS A 463 -14.26 -8.81 -21.42
CA LYS A 463 -14.75 -10.08 -21.98
C LYS A 463 -14.23 -10.34 -23.39
N GLU A 464 -14.21 -9.31 -24.23
CA GLU A 464 -13.64 -9.41 -25.58
C GLU A 464 -12.12 -9.53 -25.56
N ILE A 465 -11.45 -8.89 -24.59
CA ILE A 465 -10.02 -9.13 -24.35
C ILE A 465 -9.80 -10.58 -23.89
N PHE A 466 -10.57 -11.09 -22.94
CA PHE A 466 -10.43 -12.46 -22.45
C PHE A 466 -10.67 -13.51 -23.56
N LYS A 467 -11.74 -13.37 -24.35
CA LYS A 467 -12.02 -14.25 -25.51
C LYS A 467 -10.99 -14.14 -26.63
N ASP A 468 -10.37 -12.98 -26.81
CA ASP A 468 -9.26 -12.87 -27.75
C ASP A 468 -8.01 -13.60 -27.25
N MET A 469 -7.86 -13.72 -25.93
CA MET A 469 -6.75 -14.39 -25.27
C MET A 469 -6.95 -15.92 -25.21
N ASP A 470 -8.10 -16.38 -24.71
CA ASP A 470 -8.54 -17.79 -24.66
C ASP A 470 -8.90 -18.30 -26.07
N LYS A 471 -7.92 -18.90 -26.75
CA LYS A 471 -8.04 -19.31 -28.16
C LYS A 471 -8.62 -20.69 -28.31
N ASP A 472 -8.33 -21.59 -27.39
CA ASP A 472 -8.91 -22.92 -27.40
C ASP A 472 -10.34 -22.95 -26.82
N LYS A 473 -10.80 -21.83 -26.24
CA LYS A 473 -12.11 -21.66 -25.60
C LYS A 473 -12.27 -22.59 -24.39
N SER A 474 -11.19 -22.85 -23.68
CA SER A 474 -11.16 -23.65 -22.46
C SER A 474 -11.83 -22.94 -21.29
N GLY A 475 -12.07 -21.63 -21.37
CA GLY A 475 -12.63 -20.82 -20.29
C GLY A 475 -11.60 -20.36 -19.27
N SER A 476 -10.32 -20.63 -19.53
CA SER A 476 -9.18 -20.25 -18.70
C SER A 476 -8.03 -19.82 -19.62
N ILE A 477 -7.38 -18.71 -19.34
CA ILE A 477 -6.22 -18.29 -20.12
C ILE A 477 -5.00 -19.03 -19.57
N THR A 478 -4.46 -19.92 -20.39
CA THR A 478 -3.19 -20.58 -20.13
C THR A 478 -2.01 -19.63 -20.32
N VAL A 479 -0.85 -19.99 -19.77
CA VAL A 479 0.41 -19.27 -19.98
C VAL A 479 0.69 -19.09 -21.48
N GLU A 480 0.52 -20.14 -22.27
CA GLU A 480 0.74 -20.14 -23.71
C GLU A 480 -0.23 -19.19 -24.44
N GLU A 481 -1.50 -19.16 -24.05
CA GLU A 481 -2.52 -18.31 -24.66
C GLU A 481 -2.34 -16.84 -24.32
N PHE A 482 -2.04 -16.53 -23.06
CA PHE A 482 -1.69 -15.18 -22.63
C PHE A 482 -0.45 -14.69 -23.38
N ALA A 483 0.58 -15.55 -23.52
CA ALA A 483 1.81 -15.25 -24.24
C ALA A 483 1.54 -14.97 -25.73
N GLN A 484 0.70 -15.78 -26.36
CA GLN A 484 0.33 -15.60 -27.77
C GLN A 484 -0.47 -14.32 -27.99
N ALA A 485 -1.42 -14.00 -27.11
CA ALA A 485 -2.24 -12.81 -27.24
C ALA A 485 -1.44 -11.52 -27.09
N LEU A 486 -0.47 -11.50 -26.16
CA LEU A 486 0.49 -10.42 -26.04
C LEU A 486 1.31 -10.23 -27.33
N ARG A 487 1.82 -11.33 -27.91
CA ARG A 487 2.59 -11.30 -29.17
C ARG A 487 1.80 -10.68 -30.32
N ARG A 488 0.50 -10.95 -30.43
CA ARG A 488 -0.36 -10.38 -31.49
C ARG A 488 -0.61 -8.88 -31.33
N LYS A 489 -0.65 -8.36 -30.10
CA LYS A 489 -0.79 -6.92 -29.82
C LYS A 489 0.54 -6.14 -29.91
N GLY A 490 1.59 -6.75 -30.47
CA GLY A 490 2.91 -6.13 -30.65
C GLY A 490 3.80 -6.18 -29.40
N ASN A 491 3.41 -6.92 -28.36
CA ASN A 491 4.14 -7.05 -27.11
C ASN A 491 4.66 -8.49 -26.94
N SER A 492 5.96 -8.71 -27.08
CA SER A 492 6.58 -10.00 -26.78
C SER A 492 7.09 -10.01 -25.34
N LEU A 493 6.52 -10.89 -24.50
CA LEU A 493 7.01 -11.14 -23.14
C LEU A 493 7.79 -12.46 -23.09
N PRO A 494 8.87 -12.55 -22.29
CA PRO A 494 9.48 -13.83 -21.94
C PRO A 494 8.44 -14.75 -21.26
N GLU A 495 8.55 -16.05 -21.49
CA GLU A 495 7.62 -17.07 -20.96
C GLU A 495 7.49 -17.01 -19.43
N GLN A 496 8.60 -16.75 -18.74
CA GLN A 496 8.64 -16.53 -17.29
C GLN A 496 7.85 -15.30 -16.82
N GLU A 497 7.80 -14.22 -17.63
CA GLU A 497 7.01 -13.02 -17.30
C GLU A 497 5.52 -13.26 -17.54
N VAL A 498 5.18 -14.12 -18.51
CA VAL A 498 3.80 -14.54 -18.74
C VAL A 498 3.32 -15.45 -17.61
N GLN A 499 4.12 -16.44 -17.22
CA GLN A 499 3.84 -17.29 -16.05
C GLN A 499 3.61 -16.47 -14.78
N ARG A 500 4.36 -15.38 -14.61
CA ARG A 500 4.22 -14.48 -13.47
C ARG A 500 2.92 -13.67 -13.50
N LEU A 501 2.55 -13.09 -14.64
CA LEU A 501 1.29 -12.34 -14.76
C LEU A 501 0.07 -13.26 -14.59
N ILE A 502 0.17 -14.49 -15.09
CA ILE A 502 -0.80 -15.57 -14.82
C ILE A 502 -0.88 -15.83 -13.33
N ALA A 503 0.24 -16.11 -12.66
CA ALA A 503 0.29 -16.38 -11.22
C ALA A 503 -0.19 -15.20 -10.34
N GLU A 504 -0.09 -13.96 -10.81
CA GLU A 504 -0.57 -12.77 -10.09
C GLU A 504 -2.09 -12.60 -10.17
N ALA A 505 -2.69 -12.91 -11.32
CA ALA A 505 -4.13 -12.91 -11.48
C ALA A 505 -4.78 -14.18 -10.93
N ASP A 506 -4.13 -15.34 -11.05
CA ASP A 506 -4.53 -16.65 -10.51
C ASP A 506 -4.59 -16.61 -8.97
N MET A 507 -5.79 -16.49 -8.43
CA MET A 507 -6.05 -16.34 -6.99
C MET A 507 -6.26 -17.69 -6.31
N ASP A 508 -6.69 -18.71 -7.04
CA ASP A 508 -6.93 -20.06 -6.50
C ASP A 508 -5.74 -21.03 -6.67
N GLY A 509 -4.71 -20.62 -7.42
CA GLY A 509 -3.47 -21.36 -7.62
C GLY A 509 -3.58 -22.48 -8.66
N SER A 510 -4.55 -22.41 -9.57
CA SER A 510 -4.80 -23.42 -10.60
C SER A 510 -3.75 -23.46 -11.71
N GLY A 511 -2.90 -22.43 -11.85
CA GLY A 511 -1.89 -22.30 -12.89
C GLY A 511 -2.39 -21.70 -14.21
N THR A 512 -3.65 -21.25 -14.24
CA THR A 512 -4.31 -20.58 -15.37
C THR A 512 -5.10 -19.38 -14.85
N ILE A 513 -5.39 -18.37 -15.67
CA ILE A 513 -6.26 -17.26 -15.26
C ILE A 513 -7.68 -17.55 -15.73
N ASP A 514 -8.60 -17.85 -14.83
CA ASP A 514 -10.01 -17.91 -15.20
C ASP A 514 -10.59 -16.52 -15.49
N TYR A 515 -11.80 -16.46 -16.04
CA TYR A 515 -12.42 -15.17 -16.38
C TYR A 515 -12.62 -14.25 -15.17
N GLU A 516 -12.80 -14.84 -13.99
CA GLU A 516 -13.13 -14.17 -12.75
C GLU A 516 -11.91 -13.47 -12.15
N GLU A 517 -10.78 -14.17 -12.17
CA GLU A 517 -9.45 -13.73 -11.77
C GLU A 517 -8.91 -12.60 -12.65
N PHE A 518 -9.14 -12.72 -13.97
CA PHE A 518 -8.78 -11.68 -14.92
C PHE A 518 -9.48 -10.34 -14.61
N LEU A 519 -10.74 -10.39 -14.17
CA LEU A 519 -11.50 -9.22 -13.80
C LEU A 519 -11.01 -8.61 -12.48
N ALA A 520 -10.81 -9.43 -11.44
CA ALA A 520 -10.31 -8.98 -10.13
C ALA A 520 -9.01 -8.19 -10.22
N ALA A 521 -8.08 -8.64 -11.05
CA ALA A 521 -6.80 -7.99 -11.24
C ALA A 521 -6.88 -6.64 -11.99
N THR A 522 -7.99 -6.32 -12.66
CA THR A 522 -8.08 -5.19 -13.60
C THR A 522 -9.04 -4.07 -13.19
N ILE A 523 -9.77 -4.22 -12.07
CA ILE A 523 -10.83 -3.29 -11.64
C ILE A 523 -10.36 -2.35 -10.50
N ASN A 524 -10.80 -1.08 -10.54
CA ASN A 524 -10.47 -0.07 -9.54
C ASN A 524 -11.23 -0.27 -8.20
N HIS A 525 -10.54 -0.19 -7.06
CA HIS A 525 -11.13 -0.32 -5.71
C HIS A 525 -12.35 0.56 -5.43
N SER A 526 -12.42 1.79 -5.96
CA SER A 526 -13.60 2.65 -5.76
C SER A 526 -14.83 2.14 -6.51
N LYS A 527 -14.62 1.33 -7.56
CA LYS A 527 -15.71 0.59 -8.20
C LYS A 527 -16.10 -0.60 -7.34
N LEU A 528 -15.15 -1.36 -6.79
CA LEU A 528 -15.44 -2.56 -5.97
C LEU A 528 -16.32 -2.26 -4.73
N GLN A 529 -16.39 -1.03 -4.24
CA GLN A 529 -17.20 -0.67 -3.07
C GLN A 529 -18.65 -0.22 -3.36
N ARG A 530 -19.10 -0.22 -4.63
CA ARG A 530 -20.49 0.18 -4.94
C ARG A 530 -21.48 -0.86 -4.42
N GLU A 531 -22.68 -0.39 -4.10
CA GLU A 531 -23.74 -1.23 -3.52
C GLU A 531 -24.18 -2.37 -4.45
N GLU A 532 -24.29 -2.12 -5.75
CA GLU A 532 -24.59 -3.13 -6.77
C GLU A 532 -23.57 -4.30 -6.78
N HIS A 533 -22.33 -4.02 -6.42
CA HIS A 533 -21.22 -4.96 -6.46
C HIS A 533 -21.08 -5.75 -5.16
N LEU A 534 -21.25 -5.07 -4.03
CA LEU A 534 -21.37 -5.73 -2.72
C LEU A 534 -22.55 -6.72 -2.72
N LYS A 535 -23.66 -6.36 -3.37
CA LYS A 535 -24.82 -7.25 -3.52
C LYS A 535 -24.49 -8.51 -4.29
N ALA A 536 -23.78 -8.39 -5.40
CA ALA A 536 -23.45 -9.55 -6.19
C ALA A 536 -22.41 -10.47 -5.52
N ALA A 537 -21.50 -9.91 -4.71
CA ALA A 537 -20.64 -10.74 -3.87
C ALA A 537 -21.40 -11.43 -2.74
N PHE A 538 -22.38 -10.76 -2.14
CA PHE A 538 -23.26 -11.38 -1.17
C PHE A 538 -24.05 -12.56 -1.78
N GLU A 539 -24.69 -12.35 -2.92
CA GLU A 539 -25.45 -13.37 -3.66
C GLU A 539 -24.59 -14.56 -4.15
N HIS A 540 -23.26 -14.42 -4.15
CA HIS A 540 -22.36 -15.54 -4.45
C HIS A 540 -22.11 -16.42 -3.23
N PHE A 541 -21.97 -15.80 -2.05
CA PHE A 541 -21.82 -16.53 -0.80
C PHE A 541 -23.15 -17.11 -0.32
N ASP A 542 -24.29 -16.49 -0.66
CA ASP A 542 -25.65 -16.97 -0.39
C ASP A 542 -26.07 -17.95 -1.53
N ILE A 543 -25.77 -19.24 -1.33
CA ILE A 543 -25.88 -20.27 -2.36
C ILE A 543 -27.35 -20.59 -2.65
N ASP A 544 -28.18 -20.67 -1.61
CA ASP A 544 -29.61 -20.98 -1.76
C ASP A 544 -30.50 -19.77 -2.03
N LYS A 545 -29.94 -18.56 -1.95
CA LYS A 545 -30.59 -17.27 -2.21
C LYS A 545 -31.73 -16.97 -1.24
N ASP A 546 -31.61 -17.46 -0.02
CA ASP A 546 -32.58 -17.18 1.04
C ASP A 546 -32.41 -15.77 1.63
N GLY A 547 -31.36 -15.05 1.23
CA GLY A 547 -31.04 -13.69 1.65
C GLY A 547 -30.04 -13.62 2.79
N HIS A 548 -29.45 -14.73 3.21
CA HIS A 548 -28.52 -14.84 4.33
C HIS A 548 -27.40 -15.83 4.00
N ILE A 549 -26.17 -15.55 4.43
CA ILE A 549 -25.04 -16.47 4.23
C ILE A 549 -24.90 -17.35 5.48
N THR A 550 -25.10 -18.65 5.33
CA THR A 550 -24.98 -19.64 6.39
C THR A 550 -23.53 -20.09 6.62
N HIS A 551 -23.30 -20.77 7.75
CA HIS A 551 -22.01 -21.41 8.06
C HIS A 551 -21.57 -22.41 6.99
N ALA A 552 -22.51 -23.20 6.46
CA ALA A 552 -22.21 -24.18 5.43
C ALA A 552 -21.75 -23.50 4.12
N GLU A 553 -22.40 -22.40 3.74
CA GLU A 553 -22.09 -21.70 2.49
C GLU A 553 -20.78 -20.92 2.55
N LEU A 554 -20.51 -20.28 3.69
CA LEU A 554 -19.18 -19.72 3.97
C LEU A 554 -18.10 -20.81 3.98
N MET A 555 -18.39 -21.98 4.53
CA MET A 555 -17.46 -23.11 4.52
C MET A 555 -17.16 -23.61 3.13
N GLU A 556 -18.18 -23.78 2.31
CA GLU A 556 -18.01 -24.18 0.91
C GLU A 556 -17.12 -23.19 0.15
N SER A 557 -17.32 -21.89 0.39
CA SER A 557 -16.58 -20.83 -0.29
C SER A 557 -15.15 -20.63 0.24
N LEU A 558 -14.93 -20.74 1.56
CA LEU A 558 -13.66 -20.38 2.20
C LEU A 558 -12.71 -21.56 2.49
N LYS A 559 -13.18 -22.80 2.38
CA LYS A 559 -12.35 -24.00 2.66
C LYS A 559 -11.11 -24.07 1.79
N LYS A 560 -11.18 -23.59 0.54
CA LYS A 560 -10.04 -23.53 -0.38
C LYS A 560 -8.90 -22.62 0.11
N LEU A 561 -9.21 -21.65 0.97
CA LEU A 561 -8.24 -20.72 1.57
C LEU A 561 -7.60 -21.25 2.87
N GLY A 562 -7.87 -22.51 3.25
CA GLY A 562 -7.33 -23.13 4.45
C GLY A 562 -7.92 -22.58 5.76
N ILE A 563 -9.10 -21.95 5.69
CA ILE A 563 -9.84 -21.50 6.87
C ILE A 563 -10.52 -22.72 7.52
N THR A 564 -10.36 -22.88 8.84
CA THR A 564 -10.97 -24.01 9.59
C THR A 564 -12.43 -23.71 9.93
N ASP A 565 -13.21 -24.77 10.19
CA ASP A 565 -14.62 -24.65 10.61
C ASP A 565 -14.82 -23.70 11.79
N GLU A 566 -13.92 -23.76 12.77
CA GLU A 566 -13.97 -22.88 13.92
C GLU A 566 -13.69 -21.42 13.51
N GLY A 567 -12.83 -21.19 12.51
CA GLY A 567 -12.58 -19.85 11.97
C GLY A 567 -13.81 -19.25 11.27
N ILE A 568 -14.64 -20.09 10.65
CA ILE A 568 -15.88 -19.66 10.00
C ILE A 568 -16.97 -19.33 11.02
N GLN A 569 -17.10 -20.13 12.07
CA GLN A 569 -18.01 -19.79 13.18
C GLN A 569 -17.64 -18.45 13.82
N ASP A 570 -16.34 -18.16 13.92
CA ASP A 570 -15.83 -16.91 14.46
C ASP A 570 -16.13 -15.71 13.54
N ILE A 571 -16.02 -15.89 12.22
CA ILE A 571 -16.45 -14.88 11.23
C ILE A 571 -17.93 -14.56 11.40
N ILE A 572 -18.79 -15.58 11.43
CA ILE A 572 -20.24 -15.38 11.54
C ILE A 572 -20.56 -14.60 12.80
N LYS A 573 -20.10 -15.03 13.97
CA LYS A 573 -20.33 -14.33 15.25
C LYS A 573 -19.94 -12.86 15.26
N GLU A 574 -18.99 -12.44 14.43
CA GLU A 574 -18.51 -11.07 14.39
C GLU A 574 -19.31 -10.19 13.42
N VAL A 575 -19.75 -10.79 12.32
CA VAL A 575 -20.49 -10.10 11.26
C VAL A 575 -21.99 -10.09 11.58
N ASP A 576 -22.52 -11.22 12.05
CA ASP A 576 -23.88 -11.45 12.55
C ASP A 576 -24.14 -10.60 13.81
N LYS A 577 -24.72 -9.42 13.60
CA LYS A 577 -25.06 -8.46 14.66
C LYS A 577 -26.37 -8.79 15.33
N ASP A 578 -27.28 -9.48 14.64
CA ASP A 578 -28.59 -9.84 15.18
C ASP A 578 -28.62 -11.22 15.85
N ASN A 579 -27.52 -11.98 15.76
CA ASN A 579 -27.33 -13.34 16.26
C ASN A 579 -28.30 -14.35 15.62
N SER A 580 -28.62 -14.14 14.35
CA SER A 580 -29.43 -15.05 13.52
C SER A 580 -28.72 -16.39 13.27
N GLY A 581 -27.41 -16.46 13.42
CA GLY A 581 -26.56 -17.60 13.07
C GLY A 581 -26.13 -17.60 11.60
N THR A 582 -26.48 -16.56 10.86
CA THR A 582 -26.17 -16.35 9.44
C THR A 582 -25.70 -14.90 9.25
N ILE A 583 -25.22 -14.55 8.05
CA ILE A 583 -24.81 -13.17 7.74
C ILE A 583 -25.84 -12.57 6.79
N GLU A 584 -26.51 -11.51 7.23
CA GLU A 584 -27.41 -10.72 6.38
C GLU A 584 -26.64 -9.82 5.41
N TYR A 585 -27.31 -9.39 4.33
CA TYR A 585 -26.71 -8.50 3.33
C TYR A 585 -26.14 -7.20 3.92
N ASN A 586 -26.86 -6.59 4.87
CA ASN A 586 -26.43 -5.36 5.51
C ASN A 586 -25.18 -5.58 6.37
N GLU A 587 -25.08 -6.74 7.01
CA GLU A 587 -23.96 -7.15 7.85
C GLU A 587 -22.73 -7.45 7.00
N PHE A 588 -22.91 -8.16 5.89
CA PHE A 588 -21.88 -8.37 4.87
C PHE A 588 -21.37 -7.04 4.31
N CYS A 589 -22.27 -6.12 3.98
CA CYS A 589 -21.91 -4.78 3.51
C CYS A 589 -21.13 -4.00 4.56
N ALA A 590 -21.55 -4.04 5.82
CA ALA A 590 -20.82 -3.40 6.92
C ALA A 590 -19.41 -4.01 7.04
N MET A 591 -19.29 -5.34 7.02
CA MET A 591 -18.01 -6.02 7.03
C MET A 591 -17.10 -5.53 5.89
N MET A 592 -17.60 -5.46 4.65
CA MET A 592 -16.83 -5.06 3.47
C MET A 592 -16.46 -3.58 3.44
N ARG A 593 -17.30 -2.71 4.02
CA ARG A 593 -17.06 -1.26 4.06
C ARG A 593 -16.07 -0.87 5.15
N ASN A 594 -15.92 -1.69 6.20
CA ASN A 594 -14.95 -1.54 7.29
C ASN A 594 -13.49 -1.81 6.88
N LEU A 595 -13.10 -1.43 5.65
CA LEU A 595 -11.71 -1.43 5.18
C LEU A 595 -10.84 -0.54 6.06
#